data_AF-A0A9X3I8S8-F1
#
_entry.id   AF-A0A9X3I8S8-F1
#
_cell.length_a   1.000
_cell.length_b   1.000
_cell.length_c   1.000
_cell.angle_alpha   90.00
_cell.angle_beta   90.00
_cell.angle_gamma   90.00
#
_symmetry.space_group_name_H-M   'P 1'
#
loop_
_entity.id
_entity.type
_entity.pdbx_description
1 polymer ?
#
loop_
_entity_poly.entity_id
_entity_poly.type
_entity_poly.pdbx_seq_one_letter_code
_entity_poly.pdbx_strand_id
1 'polypeptide(L)'
;MSFLNDLFIGLDAAKQEDLQERLDIVEHKIKFMDKMPVALLDVNNNPSYFLSEEIAFAGGMVESDIMSAVFIIYYQPGKTLTDLMREVPAVLSADWQAVTNNRIILLNDDIDRERNAENAVSLIEDMAEMLHPGSFIFGHEGDKWIRFGA
;
A
#
# COMPACT_ATOMS: atom_id res chain seq x y z
N MET A 1 15.41 1.24 13.87
CA MET A 1 14.53 2.26 14.48
C MET A 1 13.37 2.39 13.50
N SER A 2 12.15 2.09 13.92
CA SER A 2 10.97 2.14 13.04
C SER A 2 10.66 3.61 12.72
N PHE A 3 10.42 3.96 11.45
CA PHE A 3 10.03 5.34 11.07
C PHE A 3 8.76 5.82 11.80
N LEU A 4 7.91 4.87 12.22
CA LEU A 4 6.71 5.15 13.01
C LEU A 4 7.03 5.71 14.39
N ASN A 5 8.15 5.30 15.01
CA ASN A 5 8.55 5.84 16.30
C ASN A 5 8.82 7.34 16.19
N ASP A 6 9.45 7.78 15.10
CA ASP A 6 9.73 9.20 14.87
C ASP A 6 8.44 9.99 14.63
N LEU A 7 7.44 9.37 13.96
CA LEU A 7 6.12 9.97 13.74
C LEU A 7 5.28 10.05 15.03
N PHE A 8 5.53 9.18 16.00
CA PHE A 8 4.82 9.16 17.29
C PHE A 8 5.40 10.16 18.29
N ILE A 9 6.61 10.70 18.04
CA ILE A 9 7.23 11.71 18.92
C ILE A 9 6.35 12.96 18.98
N GLY A 10 5.98 13.37 20.20
CA GLY A 10 5.23 14.59 20.45
C GLY A 10 3.71 14.44 20.37
N LEU A 11 3.19 13.23 20.14
CA LEU A 11 1.78 12.94 20.31
C LEU A 11 1.38 12.90 21.78
N ASP A 12 0.09 13.13 22.04
CA ASP A 12 -0.50 12.85 23.35
C ASP A 12 -0.49 11.33 23.61
N ALA A 13 -0.30 10.94 24.88
CA ALA A 13 -0.18 9.53 25.27
C ALA A 13 -1.40 8.70 24.83
N ALA A 14 -2.62 9.25 24.90
CA ALA A 14 -3.82 8.52 24.49
C ALA A 14 -3.85 8.27 22.97
N LYS A 15 -3.39 9.24 22.17
CA LYS A 15 -3.31 9.08 20.71
C LYS A 15 -2.21 8.10 20.31
N GLN A 16 -1.07 8.15 20.99
CA GLN A 16 0.01 7.22 20.74
C GLN A 16 -0.40 5.78 21.05
N GLU A 17 -1.11 5.57 22.17
CA GLU A 17 -1.62 4.26 22.56
C GLU A 17 -2.62 3.71 21.52
N ASP A 18 -3.59 4.52 21.08
CA ASP A 18 -4.58 4.12 20.06
C ASP A 18 -3.92 3.72 18.73
N LEU A 19 -2.99 4.54 18.23
CA LEU A 19 -2.28 4.26 16.97
C LEU A 19 -1.36 3.04 17.08
N GLN A 20 -0.71 2.85 18.23
CA GLN A 20 0.12 1.68 18.48
C GLN A 20 -0.72 0.40 18.54
N GLU A 21 -1.87 0.43 19.22
CA GLU A 21 -2.76 -0.74 19.32
C GLU A 21 -3.25 -1.18 17.93
N ARG A 22 -3.63 -0.23 17.07
CA ARG A 22 -4.03 -0.50 15.68
C ARG A 22 -2.90 -1.15 14.87
N LEU A 23 -1.68 -0.63 14.99
CA LEU A 23 -0.50 -1.21 14.35
C LEU A 23 -0.20 -2.62 14.86
N ASP A 24 -0.27 -2.83 16.18
CA ASP A 24 0.00 -4.11 16.82
C ASP A 24 -0.98 -5.19 16.34
N ILE A 25 -2.25 -4.83 16.09
CA ILE A 25 -3.25 -5.75 15.50
C ILE A 25 -2.80 -6.21 14.11
N VAL A 26 -2.34 -5.28 13.27
CA VAL A 26 -1.86 -5.56 11.92
C VAL A 26 -0.62 -6.44 11.95
N GLU A 27 0.39 -6.06 12.73
CA GLU A 27 1.64 -6.81 12.89
C GLU A 27 1.40 -8.23 13.43
N HIS A 28 0.53 -8.37 14.43
CA HIS A 28 0.22 -9.66 15.03
C HIS A 28 -0.45 -10.62 14.04
N LYS A 29 -1.28 -10.14 13.13
CA LYS A 29 -1.90 -10.98 12.09
C LYS A 29 -0.89 -11.34 11.00
N ILE A 30 -0.11 -10.36 10.54
CA ILE A 30 0.85 -10.53 9.44
C ILE A 30 1.97 -11.51 9.76
N LYS A 31 2.43 -11.60 11.02
CA LYS A 31 3.47 -12.57 11.39
C LYS A 31 3.10 -14.04 11.13
N PHE A 32 1.81 -14.33 10.92
CA PHE A 32 1.30 -15.66 10.59
C PHE A 32 0.93 -15.81 9.11
N MET A 33 1.19 -14.79 8.29
CA MET A 33 0.89 -14.79 6.86
C MET A 33 2.18 -14.84 6.05
N ASP A 34 2.09 -15.41 4.85
CA ASP A 34 3.19 -15.36 3.89
C ASP A 34 3.38 -13.94 3.37
N LYS A 35 4.64 -13.51 3.23
CA LYS A 35 4.93 -12.20 2.64
C LYS A 35 4.53 -12.19 1.17
N MET A 36 3.83 -11.14 0.74
CA MET A 36 3.39 -10.98 -0.64
C MET A 36 4.42 -10.21 -1.46
N PRO A 37 4.92 -10.73 -2.60
CA PRO A 37 5.77 -9.96 -3.51
C PRO A 37 4.98 -8.80 -4.14
N VAL A 38 5.47 -7.56 -3.99
CA VAL A 38 4.80 -6.33 -4.46
C VAL A 38 5.77 -5.48 -5.27
N ALA A 39 5.37 -5.03 -6.45
CA ALA A 39 6.07 -3.96 -7.16
C ALA A 39 5.28 -2.65 -7.02
N LEU A 40 5.95 -1.57 -6.61
CA LEU A 40 5.39 -0.23 -6.58
C LEU A 40 5.86 0.52 -7.83
N LEU A 41 4.94 0.96 -8.68
CA LEU A 41 5.23 1.57 -9.97
C LEU A 41 4.67 2.99 -10.08
N ASP A 42 5.38 3.82 -10.84
CA ASP A 42 4.83 5.06 -11.38
C ASP A 42 4.04 4.81 -12.68
N VAL A 43 3.38 5.85 -13.21
CA VAL A 43 2.61 5.77 -14.47
C VAL A 43 3.45 5.47 -15.72
N ASN A 44 4.79 5.50 -15.61
CA ASN A 44 5.72 5.17 -16.68
C ASN A 44 6.36 3.78 -16.49
N ASN A 45 5.84 2.97 -15.56
CA ASN A 45 6.35 1.65 -15.16
C ASN A 45 7.76 1.67 -14.54
N ASN A 46 8.18 2.81 -13.97
CA ASN A 46 9.42 2.85 -13.20
C ASN A 46 9.15 2.35 -11.77
N PRO A 47 9.94 1.39 -11.27
CA PRO A 47 9.89 0.97 -9.88
C PRO A 47 10.18 2.12 -8.91
N SER A 48 9.39 2.22 -7.86
CA SER A 48 9.54 3.17 -6.76
C SER A 48 9.66 2.43 -5.43
N TYR A 49 10.32 3.05 -4.46
CA TYR A 49 10.48 2.52 -3.11
C TYR A 49 9.89 3.45 -2.04
N PHE A 50 9.11 4.45 -2.45
CA PHE A 50 8.60 5.50 -1.58
C PHE A 50 7.79 4.97 -0.40
N LEU A 51 7.04 3.87 -0.61
CA LEU A 51 6.19 3.24 0.39
C LEU A 51 6.72 1.87 0.86
N SER A 52 8.03 1.65 0.72
CA SER A 52 8.62 0.33 0.97
C SER A 52 8.51 -0.11 2.42
N GLU A 53 8.58 0.83 3.36
CA GLU A 53 8.44 0.55 4.79
C GLU A 53 7.00 0.17 5.12
N GLU A 54 6.03 0.96 4.65
CA GLU A 54 4.60 0.73 4.85
C GLU A 54 4.16 -0.62 4.23
N ILE A 55 4.64 -0.93 3.02
CA ILE A 55 4.39 -2.22 2.36
C ILE A 55 4.97 -3.36 3.21
N ALA A 56 6.17 -3.22 3.76
CA ALA A 56 6.80 -4.25 4.58
C ALA A 56 6.02 -4.52 5.88
N PHE A 57 5.55 -3.45 6.54
CA PHE A 57 4.68 -3.53 7.72
C PHE A 57 3.36 -4.22 7.41
N ALA A 58 2.79 -3.96 6.23
CA ALA A 58 1.54 -4.55 5.75
C ALA A 58 1.67 -6.00 5.25
N GLY A 59 2.85 -6.62 5.33
CA GLY A 59 3.05 -8.01 4.92
C GLY A 59 3.53 -8.16 3.47
N GLY A 60 3.83 -7.06 2.78
CA GLY A 60 4.45 -7.08 1.48
C GLY A 60 5.96 -7.25 1.53
N MET A 61 6.52 -7.60 0.38
CA MET A 61 7.95 -7.65 0.09
C MET A 61 8.15 -6.92 -1.23
N VAL A 62 8.84 -5.77 -1.19
CA VAL A 62 9.03 -4.95 -2.39
C VAL A 62 10.00 -5.64 -3.33
N GLU A 63 9.55 -5.88 -4.56
CA GLU A 63 10.34 -6.46 -5.64
C GLU A 63 10.81 -5.39 -6.62
N SER A 64 12.05 -5.53 -7.08
CA SER A 64 12.58 -4.70 -8.17
C SER A 64 12.14 -5.19 -9.54
N ASP A 65 11.80 -6.47 -9.66
CA ASP A 65 11.36 -7.09 -10.92
C ASP A 65 9.83 -7.24 -10.95
N ILE A 66 9.20 -6.50 -11.86
CA ILE A 66 7.75 -6.50 -12.10
C ILE A 66 7.24 -7.91 -12.44
N MET A 67 8.04 -8.73 -13.13
CA MET A 67 7.65 -10.07 -13.54
C MET A 67 7.51 -11.05 -12.37
N SER A 68 8.23 -10.78 -11.28
CA SER A 68 8.21 -11.58 -10.04
C SER A 68 7.13 -11.13 -9.06
N ALA A 69 6.59 -9.92 -9.26
CA ALA A 69 5.61 -9.33 -8.37
C ALA A 69 4.24 -10.01 -8.51
N VAL A 70 3.67 -10.37 -7.36
CA VAL A 70 2.32 -10.94 -7.27
C VAL A 70 1.28 -9.83 -7.29
N PHE A 71 1.56 -8.72 -6.62
CA PHE A 71 0.77 -7.50 -6.66
C PHE A 71 1.57 -6.36 -7.29
N ILE A 72 0.89 -5.53 -8.09
CA ILE A 72 1.45 -4.27 -8.58
C ILE A 72 0.61 -3.14 -8.01
N ILE A 73 1.25 -2.20 -7.33
CA ILE A 73 0.62 -0.98 -6.82
C ILE A 73 1.11 0.18 -7.68
N TYR A 74 0.19 0.89 -8.35
CA TYR A 74 0.48 2.15 -9.01
C TYR A 74 0.26 3.30 -8.05
N TYR A 75 1.30 4.11 -7.86
CA TYR A 75 1.24 5.32 -7.06
C TYR A 75 2.08 6.41 -7.74
N GLN A 76 1.44 7.55 -8.01
CA GLN A 76 2.10 8.71 -8.57
C GLN A 76 1.69 9.95 -7.75
N PRO A 77 2.60 10.55 -6.99
CA PRO A 77 2.35 11.82 -6.35
C PRO A 77 1.87 12.84 -7.40
N GLY A 78 0.77 13.51 -7.10
CA GLY A 78 0.17 14.51 -7.99
C GLY A 78 -1.03 14.01 -8.80
N LYS A 79 -1.34 12.70 -8.79
CA LYS A 79 -2.41 12.11 -9.60
C LYS A 79 -3.53 11.53 -8.76
N THR A 80 -4.77 11.75 -9.21
CA THR A 80 -5.96 11.17 -8.59
C THR A 80 -6.19 9.73 -9.08
N LEU A 81 -7.08 8.98 -8.41
CA LEU A 81 -7.52 7.67 -8.91
C LEU A 81 -8.02 7.73 -10.36
N THR A 82 -8.75 8.80 -10.71
CA THR A 82 -9.29 8.97 -12.07
C THR A 82 -8.18 9.11 -13.10
N ASP A 83 -7.11 9.83 -12.78
CA ASP A 83 -5.95 9.95 -13.66
C ASP A 83 -5.25 8.61 -13.83
N LEU A 84 -5.02 7.89 -12.72
CA LEU A 84 -4.42 6.56 -12.74
C LEU A 84 -5.26 5.57 -13.55
N MET A 85 -6.59 5.55 -13.38
CA MET A 85 -7.51 4.70 -14.15
C MET A 85 -7.45 4.96 -15.65
N ARG A 86 -7.14 6.20 -16.07
CA ARG A 86 -7.04 6.55 -17.48
C ARG A 86 -5.69 6.16 -18.09
N GLU A 87 -4.62 6.26 -17.31
CA GLU A 87 -3.25 6.11 -17.80
C GLU A 87 -2.68 4.71 -17.62
N VAL A 88 -2.93 4.07 -16.48
CA VAL A 88 -2.39 2.74 -16.15
C VAL A 88 -2.76 1.67 -17.18
N PRO A 89 -4.03 1.56 -17.66
CA PRO A 89 -4.38 0.52 -18.63
C PRO A 89 -3.56 0.56 -19.92
N ALA A 90 -3.06 1.73 -20.32
CA ALA A 90 -2.25 1.89 -21.53
C ALA A 90 -0.81 1.38 -21.37
N VAL A 91 -0.33 1.22 -20.13
CA VAL A 91 1.05 0.82 -19.81
C VAL A 91 1.15 -0.59 -19.21
N LEU A 92 0.02 -1.26 -18.97
CA LEU A 92 -0.01 -2.64 -18.50
C LEU A 92 0.51 -3.60 -19.58
N SER A 93 1.30 -4.59 -19.16
CA SER A 93 1.67 -5.74 -20.00
C SER A 93 0.87 -6.98 -19.62
N ALA A 94 0.33 -7.68 -20.62
CA ALA A 94 -0.37 -8.95 -20.43
C ALA A 94 0.56 -10.07 -19.90
N ASP A 95 1.87 -9.91 -20.06
CA ASP A 95 2.87 -10.89 -19.59
C ASP A 95 3.10 -10.83 -18.07
N TRP A 96 2.60 -9.79 -17.40
CA TRP A 96 2.76 -9.63 -15.96
C TRP A 96 1.78 -10.52 -15.20
N GLN A 97 2.31 -11.30 -14.25
CA GLN A 97 1.49 -12.20 -13.43
C GLN A 97 0.39 -11.44 -12.68
N ALA A 98 0.69 -10.24 -12.20
CA ALA A 98 -0.28 -9.40 -11.51
C ALA A 98 -1.45 -8.97 -12.42
N VAL A 99 -1.21 -8.74 -13.71
CA VAL A 99 -2.27 -8.42 -14.68
C VAL A 99 -3.13 -9.65 -14.93
N THR A 100 -2.52 -10.80 -15.21
CA THR A 100 -3.25 -12.07 -15.44
C THR A 100 -4.14 -12.46 -14.25
N ASN A 101 -3.72 -12.13 -13.02
CA ASN A 101 -4.43 -12.50 -11.80
C ASN A 101 -5.31 -11.38 -11.22
N ASN A 102 -5.51 -10.26 -11.93
CA ASN A 102 -6.29 -9.10 -11.45
C ASN A 102 -5.80 -8.57 -10.09
N ARG A 103 -4.47 -8.48 -9.93
CA ARG A 103 -3.77 -7.99 -8.75
C ARG A 103 -3.08 -6.66 -9.01
N ILE A 104 -3.69 -5.82 -9.85
CA ILE A 104 -3.29 -4.44 -10.07
C ILE A 104 -4.08 -3.56 -9.12
N ILE A 105 -3.39 -2.67 -8.42
CA ILE A 105 -3.96 -1.76 -7.43
C ILE A 105 -3.59 -0.34 -7.83
N LEU A 106 -4.58 0.53 -7.88
CA LEU A 106 -4.36 1.97 -8.04
C LEU A 106 -4.49 2.61 -6.67
N LEU A 107 -3.42 3.23 -6.21
CA LEU A 107 -3.37 3.92 -4.93
C LEU A 107 -3.38 5.42 -5.16
N ASN A 108 -4.33 6.10 -4.54
CA ASN A 108 -4.38 7.54 -4.42
C ASN A 108 -4.32 7.90 -2.95
N ASP A 109 -3.10 7.95 -2.44
CA ASP A 109 -2.86 8.56 -1.14
C ASP A 109 -2.59 10.04 -1.38
N ASP A 110 -3.54 10.87 -0.93
CA ASP A 110 -3.71 12.27 -1.30
C ASP A 110 -2.41 13.09 -1.25
N ILE A 111 -2.26 14.01 -2.20
CA ILE A 111 -1.09 14.88 -2.43
C ILE A 111 -0.80 15.80 -1.23
N ASP A 112 -1.81 16.05 -0.40
CA ASP A 112 -1.79 16.96 0.74
C ASP A 112 -1.64 16.25 2.10
N ARG A 113 -1.46 14.92 2.13
CA ARG A 113 -1.21 14.21 3.38
C ARG A 113 0.18 14.57 3.91
N GLU A 114 0.23 15.48 4.87
CA GLU A 114 1.37 15.56 5.79
C GLU A 114 1.66 14.14 6.30
N ARG A 115 2.93 13.71 6.18
CA ARG A 115 3.39 12.42 6.72
C ARG A 115 3.34 12.50 8.24
N ASN A 116 2.18 12.19 8.79
CA ASN A 116 1.91 12.12 10.22
C ASN A 116 1.57 10.67 10.62
N ALA A 117 1.58 10.43 11.93
CA ALA A 117 1.36 9.10 12.50
C ALA A 117 0.03 8.47 12.07
N GLU A 118 -1.05 9.23 12.07
CA GLU A 118 -2.40 8.73 11.77
C GLU A 118 -2.55 8.32 10.31
N ASN A 119 -2.00 9.12 9.39
CA ASN A 119 -1.97 8.81 7.97
C ASN A 119 -1.10 7.58 7.70
N ALA A 120 0.07 7.47 8.35
CA ALA A 120 0.95 6.32 8.19
C ALA A 120 0.31 5.01 8.67
N VAL A 121 -0.32 5.00 9.85
CA VAL A 121 -1.03 3.82 10.37
C VAL A 121 -2.20 3.45 9.46
N SER A 122 -2.98 4.44 9.02
CA SER A 122 -4.09 4.20 8.09
C SER A 122 -3.60 3.62 6.76
N LEU A 123 -2.47 4.10 6.24
CA LEU A 123 -1.88 3.59 5.00
C LEU A 123 -1.39 2.14 5.15
N ILE A 124 -0.82 1.77 6.30
CA ILE A 124 -0.42 0.39 6.61
C ILE A 124 -1.65 -0.52 6.66
N GLU A 125 -2.73 -0.08 7.29
CA GLU A 125 -4.01 -0.80 7.32
C GLU A 125 -4.58 -0.99 5.90
N ASP A 126 -4.56 0.08 5.10
CA ASP A 126 -4.98 0.08 3.69
C ASP A 126 -4.16 -0.94 2.88
N MET A 127 -2.85 -0.94 3.03
CA MET A 127 -1.97 -1.90 2.37
C MET A 127 -2.19 -3.34 2.86
N ALA A 128 -2.46 -3.55 4.15
CA ALA A 128 -2.72 -4.88 4.69
C ALA A 128 -4.03 -5.46 4.11
N GLU A 129 -5.06 -4.63 3.95
CA GLU A 129 -6.32 -4.98 3.27
C GLU A 129 -6.11 -5.30 1.79
N MET A 130 -5.29 -4.48 1.11
CA MET A 130 -4.90 -4.67 -0.28
C MET A 130 -4.18 -6.00 -0.52
N LEU A 131 -3.22 -6.36 0.33
CA LEU A 131 -2.33 -7.52 0.13
C LEU A 131 -2.91 -8.82 0.67
N HIS A 132 -3.74 -8.75 1.71
CA HIS A 132 -4.33 -9.92 2.37
C HIS A 132 -5.87 -9.81 2.43
N PRO A 133 -6.56 -9.81 1.26
CA PRO A 133 -8.01 -9.72 1.21
C PRO A 133 -8.69 -10.81 2.05
N GLY A 134 -9.67 -10.41 2.86
CA GLY A 134 -10.43 -11.30 3.74
C GLY A 134 -9.80 -11.55 5.11
N SER A 135 -8.54 -11.18 5.32
CA SER A 135 -7.91 -11.21 6.66
C SER A 135 -7.97 -9.86 7.38
N PHE A 136 -7.98 -8.78 6.59
CA PHE A 136 -8.17 -7.40 6.99
C PHE A 136 -9.37 -6.83 6.24
N ILE A 137 -10.22 -6.09 6.95
CA ILE A 137 -11.39 -5.39 6.41
C ILE A 137 -11.47 -4.07 7.17
N PHE A 138 -10.95 -3.01 6.56
CA PHE A 138 -10.99 -1.65 7.11
C PHE A 138 -11.97 -0.77 6.32
N GLY A 139 -12.33 -1.18 5.09
CA GLY A 139 -13.42 -0.58 4.32
C GLY A 139 -13.01 0.67 3.55
N HIS A 140 -11.71 0.84 3.25
CA HIS A 140 -11.19 1.97 2.48
C HIS A 140 -11.05 1.66 0.98
N GLU A 141 -11.37 0.43 0.55
CA GLU A 141 -11.48 0.06 -0.86
C GLU A 141 -12.59 0.88 -1.55
N GLY A 142 -12.27 1.52 -2.68
CA GLY A 142 -13.18 2.39 -3.41
C GLY A 142 -13.04 3.88 -3.11
N ASP A 143 -12.36 4.25 -2.03
CA ASP A 143 -12.10 5.65 -1.65
C ASP A 143 -10.64 6.05 -1.96
N LYS A 144 -9.68 5.46 -1.25
CA LYS A 144 -8.25 5.77 -1.42
C LYS A 144 -7.55 4.89 -2.43
N TRP A 145 -8.08 3.70 -2.66
CA TRP A 145 -7.48 2.72 -3.56
C TRP A 145 -8.55 1.84 -4.19
N ILE A 146 -8.24 1.30 -5.37
CA ILE A 146 -9.11 0.36 -6.06
C ILE A 146 -8.30 -0.78 -6.66
N ARG A 147 -8.92 -1.96 -6.74
CA ARG A 147 -8.41 -3.05 -7.58
C ARG A 147 -8.85 -2.86 -9.00
N PHE A 148 -7.89 -2.98 -9.91
CA PHE A 148 -8.12 -2.97 -11.33
C PHE A 148 -8.02 -4.41 -11.85
N GLY A 149 -9.15 -4.95 -12.32
CA GLY A 149 -9.19 -6.16 -13.12
C GLY A 149 -9.16 -5.79 -14.59
N ALA A 150 -8.23 -6.37 -15.35
CA ALA A 150 -8.11 -6.17 -16.79
C ALA A 150 -9.00 -7.15 -17.56
#